data_AF-A0A537ICV3-F1
#
_entry.id   AF-A0A537ICV3-F1
#
_cell.length_a   1.000
_cell.length_b   1.000
_cell.length_c   1.000
_cell.angle_alpha   90.00
_cell.angle_beta   90.00
_cell.angle_gamma   90.00
#
_symmetry.space_group_name_H-M   'P 1'
#
loop_
_entity.id
_entity.type
_entity.pdbx_description
1 polymer ?
#
loop_
_entity_poly.entity_id
_entity_poly.type
_entity_poly.pdbx_seq_one_letter_code
_entity_poly.pdbx_strand_id
1 'polypeptide(L)'
;HGIPTASRQEFELYLDQLLERGLLKNYRIFWVGDTKFPLTNFDYYKPKDRTWKFDWKGWLDSFVTSRAKPESSKQSSQPVSFDKKDLIILKELVKNARTTLADLSKLLSLTLPAAKYRFDRLVERGLIQEWVIDLLPYAPQVSELSEVRFDFKNESFMRGAEPILDSLPIVQSYSPITGLNSITTRLYLPRNEVSNLHTFLSLLVSKGVLTSYSYLVIDPMTIQAQTFAYKDYNDDSGWNYASREYLRAVDNLVPKLTKAEMELTLQTLPSLSLKL
;
A
#
# COMPACT_ATOMS: atom_id res chain seq x y z
N HIS A 1 3.33 0.69 -5.50
CA HIS A 1 3.85 1.69 -6.46
C HIS A 1 2.96 1.66 -7.69
N GLY A 2 2.50 2.81 -8.20
CA GLY A 2 1.58 2.85 -9.34
C GLY A 2 2.35 2.95 -10.65
N ILE A 3 2.17 1.96 -11.53
CA ILE A 3 2.78 1.92 -12.88
C ILE A 3 1.65 1.78 -13.89
N PRO A 4 1.62 2.59 -14.98
CA PRO A 4 0.65 2.42 -16.05
C PRO A 4 0.71 1.00 -16.61
N THR A 5 -0.45 0.37 -16.84
CA THR A 5 -0.51 -1.04 -17.30
C THR A 5 0.29 -1.27 -18.59
N ALA A 6 0.33 -0.29 -19.49
CA ALA A 6 1.12 -0.36 -20.72
C ALA A 6 2.63 -0.35 -20.50
N SER A 7 3.10 0.15 -19.34
CA SER A 7 4.53 0.33 -19.01
C SER A 7 5.08 -0.76 -18.10
N ARG A 8 4.36 -1.87 -17.88
CA ARG A 8 4.82 -2.96 -16.99
C ARG A 8 6.16 -3.56 -17.40
N GLN A 9 6.32 -3.86 -18.69
CA GLN A 9 7.57 -4.39 -19.24
C GLN A 9 8.72 -3.40 -19.08
N GLU A 10 8.46 -2.11 -19.30
CA GLU A 10 9.46 -1.06 -19.17
C GLU A 10 9.91 -0.88 -17.71
N PHE A 11 8.98 -1.03 -16.75
CA PHE A 11 9.30 -1.04 -15.32
C PHE A 11 10.11 -2.27 -14.90
N GLU A 12 9.82 -3.45 -15.45
CA GLU A 12 10.62 -4.66 -15.23
C GLU A 12 12.06 -4.46 -15.72
N LEU A 13 12.24 -3.97 -16.95
CA LEU A 13 13.55 -3.62 -17.50
C LEU A 13 14.28 -2.58 -16.65
N TYR A 14 13.57 -1.58 -16.12
CA TYR A 14 14.14 -0.61 -15.19
C TYR A 14 14.71 -1.29 -13.94
N LEU A 15 14.00 -2.25 -13.34
CA LEU A 15 14.50 -2.98 -12.16
C LEU A 15 15.68 -3.91 -12.48
N ASP A 16 15.66 -4.59 -13.63
CA ASP A 16 16.81 -5.37 -14.11
C ASP A 16 18.07 -4.50 -14.23
N GLN A 17 17.91 -3.29 -14.78
CA GLN A 17 19.00 -2.32 -14.88
C GLN A 17 19.54 -1.87 -13.52
N LEU A 18 18.71 -1.80 -12.47
CA LEU A 18 19.18 -1.54 -11.10
C LEU A 18 19.93 -2.74 -10.50
N LEU A 19 19.50 -3.96 -10.81
CA LEU A 19 20.15 -5.21 -10.38
C LEU A 19 21.54 -5.33 -11.01
N GLU A 20 21.67 -5.10 -12.32
CA GLU A 20 22.95 -5.12 -13.04
C GLU A 20 23.96 -4.10 -12.52
N ARG A 21 23.47 -2.94 -12.04
CA ARG A 21 24.30 -1.89 -11.42
C ARG A 21 24.68 -2.19 -9.96
N GLY A 22 24.22 -3.31 -9.39
CA GLY A 22 24.46 -3.67 -7.99
C GLY A 22 23.69 -2.82 -6.98
N LEU A 23 22.71 -2.03 -7.41
CA LEU A 23 21.86 -1.22 -6.52
C LEU A 23 20.75 -2.04 -5.87
N LEU A 24 20.39 -3.16 -6.47
CA LEU A 24 19.51 -4.17 -5.90
C LEU A 24 20.29 -5.48 -5.74
N LYS A 25 19.97 -6.25 -4.71
CA LYS A 25 20.47 -7.63 -4.57
C LYS A 25 19.56 -8.65 -5.25
N ASN A 26 18.25 -8.41 -5.18
CA ASN A 26 17.20 -9.15 -5.84
C ASN A 26 15.91 -8.32 -5.81
N TYR A 27 14.91 -8.73 -6.59
CA TYR A 27 13.56 -8.19 -6.49
C TYR A 27 12.51 -9.26 -6.83
N ARG A 28 11.27 -9.00 -6.40
CA ARG A 28 10.07 -9.73 -6.84
C ARG A 28 8.96 -8.72 -7.06
N ILE A 29 8.17 -8.92 -8.12
CA ILE A 29 7.04 -8.06 -8.45
C ILE A 29 5.74 -8.84 -8.22
N PHE A 30 4.81 -8.22 -7.50
CA PHE A 30 3.43 -8.68 -7.39
C PHE A 30 2.52 -7.57 -7.91
N TRP A 31 1.84 -7.83 -9.02
CA TRP A 31 0.85 -6.92 -9.58
C TRP A 31 -0.44 -7.04 -8.78
N VAL A 32 -0.78 -6.01 -8.00
CA VAL A 32 -2.00 -5.99 -7.18
C VAL A 32 -3.16 -5.37 -7.93
N GLY A 33 -4.38 -5.79 -7.58
CA GLY A 33 -5.62 -5.10 -7.96
C GLY A 33 -5.88 -3.88 -7.07
N ASP A 34 -7.15 -3.47 -7.02
CA ASP A 34 -7.57 -2.33 -6.20
C ASP A 34 -7.26 -2.58 -4.72
N THR A 35 -6.66 -1.57 -4.08
CA THR A 35 -6.38 -1.60 -2.65
C THR A 35 -7.60 -1.13 -1.89
N LYS A 36 -8.07 -1.96 -0.96
CA LYS A 36 -9.12 -1.61 -0.01
C LYS A 36 -8.47 -1.14 1.29
N PHE A 37 -9.08 -0.14 1.92
CA PHE A 37 -8.66 0.45 3.19
C PHE A 37 -9.80 0.33 4.19
N PRO A 38 -9.90 -0.79 4.92
CA PRO A 38 -10.96 -0.99 5.89
C PRO A 38 -11.01 0.13 6.91
N LEU A 39 -12.23 0.59 7.23
CA LEU A 39 -12.42 1.49 8.35
C LEU A 39 -12.13 0.75 9.66
N THR A 40 -11.56 1.47 10.61
CA THR A 40 -11.32 0.95 11.96
C THR A 40 -12.61 0.40 12.57
N ASN A 41 -12.66 -0.91 12.81
CA ASN A 41 -13.84 -1.56 13.38
C ASN A 41 -13.88 -1.41 14.91
N PHE A 42 -14.61 -0.41 15.39
CA PHE A 42 -14.75 -0.11 16.82
C PHE A 42 -15.56 -1.14 17.62
N ASP A 43 -16.18 -2.15 16.99
CA ASP A 43 -16.82 -3.25 17.71
C ASP A 43 -15.81 -4.06 18.54
N TYR A 44 -14.53 -4.01 18.16
CA TYR A 44 -13.44 -4.62 18.91
C TYR A 44 -12.83 -3.69 19.97
N TYR A 45 -13.22 -2.43 20.02
CA TYR A 45 -12.70 -1.49 21.01
C TYR A 45 -13.56 -1.52 22.28
N LYS A 46 -12.91 -1.53 23.44
CA LYS A 46 -13.54 -1.45 24.76
C LYS A 46 -13.33 -0.04 25.33
N PRO A 47 -14.31 0.89 25.23
CA PRO A 47 -14.09 2.29 25.60
C PRO A 47 -13.78 2.50 27.09
N LYS A 48 -14.38 1.68 27.96
CA LYS A 48 -14.16 1.75 29.42
C LYS A 48 -12.73 1.40 29.80
N ASP A 49 -12.21 0.34 29.20
CA ASP A 49 -10.88 -0.19 29.50
C ASP A 49 -9.80 0.50 28.65
N ARG A 50 -10.19 1.22 27.60
CA ARG A 50 -9.31 1.80 26.57
C ARG A 50 -8.40 0.75 25.93
N THR A 51 -8.94 -0.44 25.72
CA THR A 51 -8.23 -1.59 25.16
C THR A 51 -8.96 -2.15 23.95
N TRP A 52 -8.22 -2.90 23.14
CA TRP A 52 -8.76 -3.64 21.99
C TRP A 52 -8.93 -5.11 22.36
N LYS A 53 -10.02 -5.72 21.88
CA LYS A 53 -10.29 -7.16 21.96
C LYS A 53 -9.71 -7.84 20.73
N PHE A 54 -8.86 -8.83 20.93
CA PHE A 54 -8.34 -9.68 19.86
C PHE A 54 -8.98 -11.07 19.96
N ASP A 55 -9.85 -11.40 19.01
CA ASP A 55 -10.58 -12.67 18.97
C ASP A 55 -9.93 -13.65 17.99
N TRP A 56 -8.65 -13.97 18.22
CA TRP A 56 -7.85 -14.80 17.32
C TRP A 56 -8.52 -16.14 16.97
N LYS A 57 -9.20 -16.75 17.95
CA LYS A 57 -9.95 -18.00 17.73
C LYS A 57 -11.17 -17.77 16.83
N GLY A 58 -12.01 -16.78 17.12
CA GLY A 58 -13.17 -16.48 16.30
C GLY A 58 -12.80 -16.05 14.87
N TRP A 59 -11.68 -15.33 14.72
CA TRP A 59 -11.12 -14.99 13.42
C TRP A 59 -10.66 -16.25 12.68
N LEU A 60 -9.95 -17.16 13.36
CA LEU A 60 -9.49 -18.41 12.74
C LEU A 60 -10.67 -19.26 12.25
N ASP A 61 -11.70 -19.41 13.09
CA ASP A 61 -12.91 -20.16 12.77
C ASP A 61 -13.63 -19.54 11.56
N SER A 62 -13.69 -18.20 11.48
CA SER A 62 -14.24 -17.48 10.33
C SER A 62 -13.48 -17.78 9.03
N PHE A 63 -12.15 -17.76 9.03
CA PHE A 63 -11.34 -18.09 7.84
C PHE A 63 -11.49 -19.56 7.42
N VAL A 64 -11.56 -20.46 8.40
CA VAL A 64 -11.69 -21.90 8.14
C VAL A 64 -13.03 -22.24 7.53
N THR A 65 -14.09 -21.55 7.93
CA THR A 65 -15.47 -21.82 7.49
C THR A 65 -15.90 -21.00 6.28
N SER A 66 -15.37 -19.80 6.10
CA SER A 66 -15.79 -18.89 5.02
C SER A 66 -15.36 -19.39 3.64
N ARG A 67 -16.33 -19.50 2.74
CA ARG A 67 -16.12 -19.81 1.33
C ARG A 67 -16.98 -18.86 0.52
N ALA A 68 -16.39 -18.22 -0.49
CA ALA A 68 -17.20 -17.52 -1.48
C ALA A 68 -17.97 -18.55 -2.32
N LYS A 69 -19.25 -18.25 -2.58
CA LYS A 69 -20.00 -18.94 -3.62
C LYS A 69 -19.35 -18.65 -4.99
N PRO A 70 -19.47 -19.56 -5.97
CA PRO A 70 -19.06 -19.25 -7.33
C PRO A 70 -19.98 -18.15 -7.87
N GLU A 71 -19.52 -16.90 -7.85
CA GLU A 71 -20.24 -15.79 -8.47
C GLU A 71 -19.76 -15.55 -9.90
N SER A 72 -20.76 -15.35 -10.76
CA SER A 72 -20.63 -14.89 -12.14
C SER A 72 -20.64 -13.37 -12.14
N SER A 73 -19.47 -12.76 -12.31
CA SER A 73 -19.25 -11.55 -13.12
C SER A 73 -17.99 -10.84 -12.62
N LYS A 74 -17.08 -10.57 -13.55
CA LYS A 74 -16.10 -9.52 -13.40
C LYS A 74 -16.86 -8.22 -13.52
N GLN A 75 -16.96 -7.45 -12.44
CA GLN A 75 -17.38 -6.06 -12.54
C GLN A 75 -16.30 -5.32 -13.32
N SER A 76 -16.53 -5.20 -14.63
CA SER A 76 -15.78 -4.32 -15.51
C SER A 76 -16.05 -2.90 -15.04
N SER A 77 -15.13 -2.31 -14.27
CA SER A 77 -15.15 -0.87 -14.05
C SER A 77 -14.97 -0.21 -15.42
N GLN A 78 -16.03 0.48 -15.88
CA GLN A 78 -15.92 1.31 -17.07
C GLN A 78 -14.88 2.39 -16.79
N PRO A 79 -13.99 2.71 -17.76
CA PRO A 79 -12.99 3.74 -17.55
C PRO A 79 -13.67 5.08 -17.24
N VAL A 80 -13.43 5.57 -16.04
CA VAL A 80 -13.92 6.88 -15.60
C VAL A 80 -13.05 7.95 -16.23
N SER A 81 -13.66 8.89 -16.97
CA SER A 81 -12.94 10.02 -17.57
C SER A 81 -12.59 11.08 -16.53
N PHE A 82 -11.38 11.62 -16.62
CA PHE A 82 -10.86 12.75 -15.83
C PHE A 82 -9.77 13.49 -16.62
N ASP A 83 -9.54 14.75 -16.28
CA ASP A 83 -8.45 15.57 -16.84
C ASP A 83 -7.35 15.89 -15.80
N LYS A 84 -6.32 16.61 -16.21
CA LYS A 84 -5.20 16.99 -15.35
C LYS A 84 -5.62 17.88 -14.19
N LYS A 85 -6.64 18.73 -14.34
CA LYS A 85 -7.14 19.58 -13.25
C LYS A 85 -7.87 18.74 -12.22
N ASP A 86 -8.66 17.76 -12.67
CA ASP A 86 -9.33 16.78 -11.82
C ASP A 86 -8.31 16.01 -10.97
N LEU A 87 -7.20 15.57 -11.59
CA LEU A 87 -6.09 14.93 -10.87
C LEU A 87 -5.43 15.84 -9.84
N ILE A 88 -5.31 17.14 -10.10
CA ILE A 88 -4.77 18.09 -9.11
C ILE A 88 -5.72 18.21 -7.91
N ILE A 89 -7.04 18.27 -8.14
CA ILE A 89 -8.05 18.29 -7.06
C ILE A 89 -7.89 17.04 -6.20
N LEU A 90 -7.92 15.85 -6.82
CA LEU A 90 -7.80 14.58 -6.12
C LEU A 90 -6.48 14.50 -5.31
N LYS A 91 -5.37 14.96 -5.89
CA LYS A 91 -4.07 14.98 -5.22
C LYS A 91 -4.06 15.90 -3.99
N GLU A 92 -4.68 17.08 -4.04
CA GLU A 92 -4.77 17.94 -2.86
C GLU A 92 -5.70 17.37 -1.79
N LEU A 93 -6.79 16.70 -2.19
CA LEU A 93 -7.68 16.02 -1.25
C LEU A 93 -7.00 14.82 -0.56
N VAL A 94 -6.16 14.06 -1.28
CA VAL A 94 -5.35 12.98 -0.67
C VAL A 94 -4.39 13.54 0.37
N LYS A 95 -3.82 14.72 0.15
CA LYS A 95 -2.92 15.38 1.13
C LYS A 95 -3.68 15.91 2.34
N ASN A 96 -4.82 16.53 2.09
CA ASN A 96 -5.69 17.08 3.11
C ASN A 96 -7.13 17.11 2.61
N ALA A 97 -7.92 16.16 3.14
CA ALA A 97 -9.34 16.03 2.85
C ALA A 97 -10.16 17.29 3.20
N ARG A 98 -9.65 18.17 4.07
CA ARG A 98 -10.32 19.40 4.51
C ARG A 98 -10.03 20.61 3.61
N THR A 99 -9.32 20.42 2.50
CA THR A 99 -9.00 21.50 1.55
C THR A 99 -10.30 22.12 1.01
N THR A 100 -10.42 23.44 1.08
CA THR A 100 -11.68 24.11 0.72
C THR A 100 -11.82 24.30 -0.79
N LEU A 101 -13.06 24.42 -1.28
CA LEU A 101 -13.31 24.78 -2.69
C LEU A 101 -12.69 26.12 -3.09
N ALA A 102 -12.57 27.06 -2.15
CA ALA A 102 -11.92 28.35 -2.37
C ALA A 102 -10.39 28.22 -2.55
N ASP A 103 -9.76 27.30 -1.81
CA ASP A 103 -8.34 27.00 -1.98
C ASP A 103 -8.10 26.30 -3.32
N LEU A 104 -8.95 25.32 -3.67
CA LEU A 104 -8.89 24.64 -4.97
C LEU A 104 -9.12 25.59 -6.15
N SER A 105 -10.07 26.54 -6.02
CA SER A 105 -10.34 27.51 -7.09
C SER A 105 -9.15 28.43 -7.33
N LYS A 106 -8.49 28.91 -6.27
CA LYS A 106 -7.26 29.71 -6.36
C LYS A 106 -6.12 28.89 -6.99
N LEU A 107 -5.90 27.67 -6.51
CA LEU A 107 -4.84 26.79 -6.99
C LEU A 107 -4.94 26.52 -8.49
N LEU A 108 -6.16 26.31 -8.99
CA LEU A 108 -6.42 25.94 -10.39
C LEU A 108 -6.71 27.15 -11.30
N SER A 109 -6.67 28.37 -10.75
CA SER A 109 -7.10 29.60 -11.44
C SER A 109 -8.50 29.46 -12.03
N LEU A 110 -9.43 28.92 -11.24
CA LEU A 110 -10.84 28.73 -11.59
C LEU A 110 -11.72 29.67 -10.76
N THR A 111 -12.94 29.92 -11.25
CA THR A 111 -14.00 30.50 -10.41
C THR A 111 -14.48 29.48 -9.39
N LEU A 112 -15.01 29.96 -8.24
CA LEU A 112 -15.55 29.07 -7.21
C LEU A 112 -16.68 28.15 -7.75
N PRO A 113 -17.63 28.60 -8.58
CA PRO A 113 -18.62 27.71 -9.18
C PRO A 113 -18.01 26.63 -10.09
N ALA A 114 -16.97 26.97 -10.86
CA ALA A 114 -16.29 25.99 -11.73
C ALA A 114 -15.53 24.93 -10.91
N ALA A 115 -14.88 25.33 -9.82
CA ALA A 115 -14.24 24.39 -8.89
C ALA A 115 -15.27 23.47 -8.21
N LYS A 116 -16.42 24.03 -7.76
CA LYS A 116 -17.53 23.24 -7.21
C LYS A 116 -18.06 22.23 -8.22
N TYR A 117 -18.34 22.65 -9.45
CA TYR A 117 -18.84 21.77 -10.50
C TYR A 117 -17.91 20.57 -10.73
N ARG A 118 -16.60 20.82 -10.83
CA ARG A 118 -15.61 19.74 -10.98
C ARG A 118 -15.61 18.82 -9.78
N PHE A 119 -15.54 19.36 -8.57
CA PHE A 119 -15.60 18.57 -7.34
C PHE A 119 -16.83 17.66 -7.30
N ASP A 120 -18.03 18.21 -7.56
CA ASP A 120 -19.27 17.43 -7.58
C ASP A 120 -19.20 16.30 -8.62
N ARG A 121 -18.65 16.57 -9.82
CA ARG A 121 -18.44 15.54 -10.86
C ARG A 121 -17.48 14.42 -10.41
N LEU A 122 -16.43 14.73 -9.65
CA LEU A 122 -15.49 13.72 -9.15
C LEU A 122 -16.18 12.79 -8.15
N VAL A 123 -17.02 13.35 -7.28
CA VAL A 123 -17.84 12.58 -6.32
C VAL A 123 -18.87 11.73 -7.07
N GLU A 124 -19.64 12.33 -7.99
CA GLU A 124 -20.64 11.62 -8.81
C GLU A 124 -20.05 10.45 -9.59
N ARG A 125 -18.81 10.59 -10.07
CA ARG A 125 -18.09 9.55 -10.83
C ARG A 125 -17.44 8.48 -9.94
N GLY A 126 -17.50 8.61 -8.62
CA GLY A 126 -16.89 7.67 -7.69
C GLY A 126 -15.35 7.73 -7.64
N LEU A 127 -14.74 8.83 -8.09
CA LEU A 127 -13.29 9.03 -7.95
C LEU A 127 -12.89 9.41 -6.52
N ILE A 128 -13.87 9.83 -5.71
CA ILE A 128 -13.77 9.96 -4.26
C ILE A 128 -14.71 8.91 -3.67
N GLN A 129 -14.14 7.87 -3.08
CA GLN A 129 -14.92 6.76 -2.51
C GLN A 129 -15.37 7.09 -1.09
N GLU A 130 -14.44 7.55 -0.24
CA GLU A 130 -14.69 7.78 1.18
C GLU A 130 -13.86 8.95 1.73
N TRP A 131 -14.28 9.44 2.90
CA TRP A 131 -13.57 10.45 3.68
C TRP A 131 -13.19 9.86 5.02
N VAL A 132 -11.90 9.64 5.22
CA VAL A 132 -11.39 8.91 6.39
C VAL A 132 -10.50 9.80 7.24
N ILE A 133 -10.59 9.60 8.56
CA ILE A 133 -9.58 10.09 9.49
C ILE A 133 -8.52 9.01 9.57
N ASP A 134 -7.30 9.33 9.17
CA ASP A 134 -6.17 8.42 9.37
C ASP A 134 -5.88 8.34 10.87
N LEU A 135 -6.12 7.16 11.44
CA LEU A 135 -6.12 6.92 12.86
C LEU A 135 -5.30 5.67 13.13
N LEU A 136 -4.17 5.84 13.82
CA LEU A 136 -3.38 4.72 14.32
C LEU A 136 -4.05 4.21 15.61
N PRO A 137 -4.66 3.01 15.61
CA PRO A 137 -5.40 2.52 16.78
C PRO A 137 -4.52 2.28 18.02
N TYR A 138 -3.21 2.23 17.81
CA TYR A 138 -2.18 1.89 18.78
C TYR A 138 -1.00 2.86 18.64
N ALA A 139 -0.28 3.14 19.73
CA ALA A 139 0.88 4.02 19.69
C ALA A 139 2.05 3.37 18.91
N PRO A 140 2.68 4.07 17.94
CA PRO A 140 3.74 3.48 17.08
C PRO A 140 4.89 2.82 17.84
N GLN A 141 5.22 3.32 19.02
CA GLN A 141 6.34 2.84 19.84
C GLN A 141 6.13 1.43 20.39
N VAL A 142 4.87 1.01 20.57
CA VAL A 142 4.50 -0.30 21.13
C VAL A 142 3.83 -1.21 20.10
N SER A 143 3.85 -0.79 18.83
CA SER A 143 3.20 -1.49 17.74
C SER A 143 4.20 -1.98 16.72
N GLU A 144 3.72 -2.93 15.91
CA GLU A 144 4.41 -3.44 14.74
C GLU A 144 3.54 -3.16 13.52
N LEU A 145 4.19 -2.73 12.44
CA LEU A 145 3.61 -2.66 11.12
C LEU A 145 4.24 -3.77 10.28
N SER A 146 3.41 -4.56 9.62
CA SER A 146 3.89 -5.63 8.74
C SER A 146 3.07 -5.73 7.47
N GLU A 147 3.72 -6.21 6.42
CA GLU A 147 3.08 -6.64 5.18
C GLU A 147 3.03 -8.17 5.20
N VAL A 148 1.82 -8.72 5.10
CA VAL A 148 1.58 -10.15 5.11
C VAL A 148 0.91 -10.56 3.81
N ARG A 149 1.54 -11.49 3.09
CA ARG A 149 0.93 -12.13 1.93
C ARG A 149 0.30 -13.44 2.35
N PHE A 150 -1.00 -13.56 2.17
CA PHE A 150 -1.77 -14.78 2.35
C PHE A 150 -1.81 -15.51 1.01
N ASP A 151 -1.23 -16.71 0.91
CA ASP A 151 -1.35 -17.56 -0.27
C ASP A 151 -2.43 -18.62 -0.02
N PHE A 152 -3.62 -18.42 -0.57
CA PHE A 152 -4.78 -19.26 -0.33
C PHE A 152 -4.73 -20.54 -1.17
N LYS A 153 -5.31 -21.61 -0.62
CA LYS A 153 -5.42 -22.89 -1.32
C LYS A 153 -6.20 -22.81 -2.63
N ASN A 154 -7.21 -21.94 -2.71
CA ASN A 154 -7.99 -21.70 -3.92
C ASN A 154 -8.73 -20.35 -3.85
N GLU A 155 -9.29 -19.95 -4.98
CA GLU A 155 -10.04 -18.69 -5.13
C GLU A 155 -11.22 -18.58 -4.17
N SER A 156 -11.92 -19.68 -3.85
CA SER A 156 -13.09 -19.67 -2.96
C SER A 156 -12.71 -19.28 -1.53
N PHE A 157 -11.56 -19.78 -1.02
CA PHE A 157 -10.99 -19.32 0.25
C PHE A 157 -10.57 -17.86 0.19
N MET A 158 -9.87 -17.45 -0.88
CA MET A 158 -9.38 -16.08 -1.04
C MET A 158 -10.54 -15.07 -1.00
N ARG A 159 -11.56 -15.28 -1.82
CA ARG A 159 -12.74 -14.40 -1.87
C ARG A 159 -13.55 -14.44 -0.57
N GLY A 160 -13.62 -15.60 0.09
CA GLY A 160 -14.27 -15.74 1.39
C GLY A 160 -13.54 -14.99 2.51
N ALA A 161 -12.24 -14.72 2.35
CA ALA A 161 -11.44 -13.98 3.31
C ALA A 161 -11.60 -12.46 3.21
N GLU A 162 -11.94 -11.90 2.03
CA GLU A 162 -12.10 -10.45 1.84
C GLU A 162 -13.03 -9.80 2.88
N PRO A 163 -14.28 -10.24 3.10
CA PRO A 163 -15.15 -9.63 4.11
C PRO A 163 -14.65 -9.82 5.54
N ILE A 164 -13.84 -10.86 5.80
CA ILE A 164 -13.22 -11.05 7.12
C ILE A 164 -12.14 -9.99 7.31
N LEU A 165 -11.22 -9.85 6.35
CA LEU A 165 -10.16 -8.85 6.36
C LEU A 165 -10.71 -7.43 6.51
N ASP A 166 -11.84 -7.13 5.86
CA ASP A 166 -12.55 -5.85 5.95
C ASP A 166 -13.03 -5.53 7.38
N SER A 167 -13.25 -6.55 8.21
CA SER A 167 -13.78 -6.38 9.57
C SER A 167 -12.71 -6.34 10.66
N LEU A 168 -11.47 -6.78 10.37
CA LEU A 168 -10.45 -6.98 11.39
C LEU A 168 -9.81 -5.64 11.82
N PRO A 169 -9.71 -5.35 13.13
CA PRO A 169 -9.17 -4.08 13.63
C PRO A 169 -7.65 -3.94 13.42
N ILE A 170 -6.99 -5.02 13.01
CA ILE A 170 -5.55 -5.05 12.74
C ILE A 170 -5.21 -4.80 11.26
N VAL A 171 -6.19 -4.78 10.36
CA VAL A 171 -5.98 -4.61 8.92
C VAL A 171 -6.05 -3.13 8.57
N GLN A 172 -4.94 -2.56 8.06
CA GLN A 172 -4.93 -1.19 7.53
C GLN A 172 -5.32 -1.13 6.05
N SER A 173 -4.87 -2.12 5.28
CA SER A 173 -5.22 -2.25 3.88
C SER A 173 -5.02 -3.68 3.40
N TYR A 174 -5.69 -4.04 2.32
CA TYR A 174 -5.43 -5.28 1.60
C TYR A 174 -5.65 -5.13 0.10
N SER A 175 -5.02 -6.00 -0.68
CA SER A 175 -5.16 -6.02 -2.14
C SER A 175 -5.00 -7.45 -2.67
N PRO A 176 -5.94 -7.94 -3.50
CA PRO A 176 -5.75 -9.18 -4.24
C PRO A 176 -4.56 -9.07 -5.19
N ILE A 177 -3.80 -10.16 -5.33
CA ILE A 177 -2.70 -10.24 -6.29
C ILE A 177 -3.24 -10.80 -7.61
N THR A 178 -3.03 -10.06 -8.70
CA THR A 178 -3.52 -10.41 -10.03
C THR A 178 -2.92 -11.75 -10.48
N GLY A 179 -3.80 -12.69 -10.87
CA GLY A 179 -3.41 -14.00 -11.39
C GLY A 179 -3.01 -15.02 -10.33
N LEU A 180 -3.06 -14.68 -9.04
CA LEU A 180 -2.77 -15.59 -7.93
C LEU A 180 -3.97 -15.69 -6.98
N ASN A 181 -4.10 -16.82 -6.30
CA ASN A 181 -5.01 -16.97 -5.16
C ASN A 181 -4.37 -16.36 -3.90
N SER A 182 -3.93 -15.11 -3.97
CA SER A 182 -3.20 -14.47 -2.89
C SER A 182 -3.71 -13.06 -2.62
N ILE A 183 -3.67 -12.66 -1.34
CA ILE A 183 -3.95 -11.28 -0.90
C ILE A 183 -2.73 -10.77 -0.15
N THR A 184 -2.25 -9.57 -0.49
CA THR A 184 -1.31 -8.84 0.37
C THR A 184 -2.08 -7.93 1.31
N THR A 185 -1.68 -7.90 2.57
CA THR A 185 -2.38 -7.19 3.63
C THR A 185 -1.37 -6.45 4.49
N ARG A 186 -1.62 -5.16 4.72
CA ARG A 186 -0.90 -4.37 5.70
C ARG A 186 -1.57 -4.51 7.05
N LEU A 187 -0.82 -5.00 8.02
CA LEU A 187 -1.26 -5.22 9.39
C LEU A 187 -0.59 -4.25 10.34
N TYR A 188 -1.37 -3.71 11.29
CA TYR A 188 -0.87 -2.86 12.36
C TYR A 188 -1.48 -3.30 13.68
N LEU A 189 -0.64 -3.74 14.61
CA LEU A 189 -1.07 -4.32 15.88
C LEU A 189 -0.05 -4.08 17.00
N PRO A 190 -0.46 -4.16 18.28
CA PRO A 190 0.46 -4.13 19.42
C PRO A 190 1.49 -5.27 19.37
N ARG A 191 2.73 -5.00 19.78
CA ARG A 191 3.81 -6.01 19.76
C ARG A 191 3.53 -7.24 20.61
N ASN A 192 2.76 -7.10 21.70
CA ASN A 192 2.35 -8.23 22.54
C ASN A 192 1.36 -9.19 21.82
N GLU A 193 0.75 -8.79 20.71
CA GLU A 193 -0.15 -9.61 19.90
C GLU A 193 0.53 -10.30 18.70
N VAL A 194 1.80 -9.97 18.41
CA VAL A 194 2.53 -10.50 17.24
C VAL A 194 2.71 -12.02 17.31
N SER A 195 2.96 -12.57 18.50
CA SER A 195 3.03 -14.03 18.68
C SER A 195 1.71 -14.73 18.34
N ASN A 196 0.58 -14.10 18.67
CA ASN A 196 -0.74 -14.60 18.34
C ASN A 196 -0.99 -14.54 16.83
N LEU A 197 -0.53 -13.48 16.15
CA LEU A 197 -0.57 -13.38 14.69
C LEU A 197 0.21 -14.51 14.01
N HIS A 198 1.46 -14.79 14.43
CA HIS A 198 2.24 -15.90 13.87
C HIS A 198 1.60 -17.26 14.10
N THR A 199 1.01 -17.46 15.29
CA THR A 199 0.25 -18.66 15.60
C THR A 199 -0.98 -18.79 14.70
N PHE A 200 -1.74 -17.71 14.52
CA PHE A 200 -2.89 -17.63 13.64
C PHE A 200 -2.53 -17.98 12.18
N LEU A 201 -1.48 -17.37 11.63
CA LEU A 201 -1.00 -17.64 10.27
C LEU A 201 -0.57 -19.11 10.10
N SER A 202 0.14 -19.66 11.09
CA SER A 202 0.57 -21.06 11.07
C SER A 202 -0.62 -22.03 11.13
N LEU A 203 -1.65 -21.71 11.92
CA LEU A 203 -2.88 -22.49 12.00
C LEU A 203 -3.70 -22.43 10.71
N LEU A 204 -3.71 -21.30 10.00
CA LEU A 204 -4.35 -21.21 8.69
C LEU A 204 -3.70 -22.13 7.65
N VAL A 205 -2.37 -22.25 7.68
CA VAL A 205 -1.64 -23.21 6.84
C VAL A 205 -1.96 -24.65 7.28
N SER A 206 -1.85 -24.96 8.57
CA SER A 206 -2.07 -26.33 9.07
C SER A 206 -3.50 -26.82 8.85
N LYS A 207 -4.49 -25.92 8.85
CA LYS A 207 -5.91 -26.22 8.55
C LYS A 207 -6.23 -26.21 7.05
N GLY A 208 -5.24 -25.95 6.19
CA GLY A 208 -5.38 -25.99 4.73
C GLY A 208 -6.18 -24.84 4.13
N VAL A 209 -6.31 -23.71 4.84
CA VAL A 209 -6.86 -22.46 4.31
C VAL A 209 -5.83 -21.81 3.40
N LEU A 210 -4.58 -21.74 3.87
CA LEU A 210 -3.43 -21.24 3.14
C LEU A 210 -2.52 -22.40 2.71
N THR A 211 -1.84 -22.23 1.59
CA THR A 211 -0.69 -23.05 1.21
C THR A 211 0.59 -22.52 1.87
N SER A 212 0.72 -21.20 1.96
CA SER A 212 1.83 -20.51 2.60
C SER A 212 1.45 -19.08 3.00
N TYR A 213 2.37 -18.39 3.67
CA TYR A 213 2.33 -16.95 3.84
C TYR A 213 3.74 -16.36 3.75
N SER A 214 3.85 -15.07 3.45
CA SER A 214 5.09 -14.30 3.66
C SER A 214 4.84 -13.20 4.67
N TYR A 215 5.84 -12.90 5.48
CA TYR A 215 5.79 -11.90 6.54
C TYR A 215 6.96 -10.93 6.40
N LEU A 216 6.68 -9.64 6.30
CA LEU A 216 7.68 -8.59 6.23
C LEU A 216 7.37 -7.51 7.27
N VAL A 217 8.30 -7.29 8.20
CA VAL A 217 8.20 -6.17 9.16
C VAL A 217 8.61 -4.88 8.45
N ILE A 218 7.81 -3.83 8.64
CA ILE A 218 8.07 -2.48 8.12
C ILE A 218 8.36 -1.59 9.33
N ASP A 219 9.45 -0.83 9.29
CA ASP A 219 9.67 0.24 10.25
C ASP A 219 8.74 1.43 9.91
N PRO A 220 7.73 1.74 10.75
CA PRO A 220 6.81 2.84 10.48
C PRO A 220 7.52 4.20 10.33
N MET A 221 8.67 4.38 10.99
CA MET A 221 9.44 5.62 10.95
C MET A 221 10.13 5.87 9.60
N THR A 222 10.25 4.84 8.77
CA THR A 222 10.89 4.92 7.45
C THR A 222 9.90 5.14 6.30
N ILE A 223 8.59 5.18 6.60
CA ILE A 223 7.56 5.30 5.57
C ILE A 223 7.63 6.69 4.94
N GLN A 224 7.85 6.70 3.64
CA GLN A 224 7.68 7.87 2.79
C GLN A 224 6.42 7.67 1.95
N ALA A 225 5.53 8.66 1.97
CA ALA A 225 4.32 8.68 1.17
C ALA A 225 4.41 9.75 0.09
N GLN A 226 3.92 9.43 -1.09
CA GLN A 226 3.60 10.38 -2.14
C GLN A 226 2.20 10.09 -2.65
N THR A 227 1.55 11.11 -3.21
CA THR A 227 0.30 10.91 -3.95
C THR A 227 0.57 10.15 -5.25
N PHE A 228 -0.47 9.89 -6.04
CA PHE A 228 -0.29 9.37 -7.40
C PHE A 228 0.50 10.34 -8.28
N ALA A 229 1.09 9.82 -9.37
CA ALA A 229 2.00 10.52 -10.28
C ALA A 229 1.27 11.52 -11.20
N TYR A 230 0.54 12.48 -10.63
CA TYR A 230 -0.27 13.45 -11.38
C TYR A 230 0.55 14.36 -12.31
N LYS A 231 1.85 14.54 -12.04
CA LYS A 231 2.74 15.37 -12.86
C LYS A 231 3.02 14.75 -14.22
N ASP A 232 3.08 13.43 -14.26
CA ASP A 232 3.41 12.62 -15.43
C ASP A 232 2.16 12.31 -16.29
N TYR A 233 0.99 12.83 -15.89
CA TYR A 233 -0.24 12.72 -16.65
C TYR A 233 -0.39 13.83 -17.69
N ASN A 234 -0.83 13.43 -18.89
CA ASN A 234 -1.25 14.27 -19.99
C ASN A 234 -2.68 13.88 -20.42
N ASP A 235 -3.52 14.85 -20.75
CA ASP A 235 -4.93 14.62 -21.11
C ASP A 235 -5.09 13.81 -22.41
N ASP A 236 -4.13 13.92 -23.34
CA ASP A 236 -4.17 13.26 -24.64
C ASP A 236 -3.57 11.84 -24.60
N SER A 237 -2.52 11.65 -23.80
CA SER A 237 -1.72 10.41 -23.80
C SER A 237 -1.77 9.61 -22.49
N GLY A 238 -2.48 10.10 -21.47
CA GLY A 238 -2.53 9.48 -20.14
C GLY A 238 -1.22 9.63 -19.35
N TRP A 239 -0.96 8.68 -18.45
CA TRP A 239 0.30 8.64 -17.68
C TRP A 239 1.46 8.19 -18.57
N ASN A 240 2.50 9.01 -18.60
CA ASN A 240 3.77 8.67 -19.22
C ASN A 240 4.73 8.09 -18.18
N TYR A 241 5.38 6.97 -18.50
CA TYR A 241 6.42 6.36 -17.66
C TYR A 241 7.79 6.57 -18.31
N ALA A 242 8.57 7.51 -17.80
CA ALA A 242 9.82 7.94 -18.44
C ALA A 242 11.04 7.12 -17.93
N SER A 243 11.07 5.81 -18.19
CA SER A 243 12.13 4.92 -17.66
C SER A 243 13.56 5.39 -17.94
N ARG A 244 13.80 5.92 -19.15
CA ARG A 244 15.11 6.44 -19.58
C ARG A 244 15.57 7.62 -18.75
N GLU A 245 14.66 8.49 -18.34
CA GLU A 245 14.98 9.63 -17.48
C GLU A 245 15.28 9.15 -16.06
N TYR A 246 14.53 8.17 -15.55
CA TYR A 246 14.78 7.56 -14.25
C TYR A 246 16.14 6.86 -14.21
N LEU A 247 16.52 6.11 -15.26
CA LEU A 247 17.84 5.47 -15.36
C LEU A 247 18.98 6.49 -15.42
N ARG A 248 18.83 7.59 -16.19
CA ARG A 248 19.83 8.68 -16.19
C ARG A 248 19.99 9.30 -14.82
N ALA A 249 18.89 9.48 -14.07
CA ALA A 249 18.97 9.99 -12.71
C ALA A 249 19.72 9.01 -11.80
N VAL A 250 19.46 7.71 -11.93
CA VAL A 250 20.18 6.66 -11.21
C VAL A 250 21.67 6.67 -11.55
N ASP A 251 22.04 6.71 -12.83
CA ASP A 251 23.44 6.74 -13.28
C ASP A 251 24.21 7.94 -12.71
N ASN A 252 23.55 9.08 -12.52
CA ASN A 252 24.14 10.26 -11.87
C ASN A 252 24.28 10.13 -10.34
N LEU A 253 23.57 9.19 -9.71
CA LEU A 253 23.58 8.95 -8.26
C LEU A 253 24.54 7.82 -7.86
N VAL A 254 24.71 6.78 -8.69
CA VAL A 254 25.59 5.62 -8.37
C VAL A 254 27.00 6.03 -7.95
N PRO A 255 27.70 6.97 -8.63
CA PRO A 255 29.04 7.39 -8.23
C PRO A 255 29.09 8.09 -6.86
N LYS A 256 27.98 8.74 -6.48
CA LYS A 256 27.87 9.44 -5.19
C LYS A 256 27.59 8.48 -4.05
N LEU A 257 26.79 7.45 -4.31
CA LEU A 257 26.50 6.38 -3.35
C LEU A 257 27.74 5.56 -3.01
N THR A 258 28.48 5.12 -4.03
CA THR A 258 29.76 4.40 -3.83
C THR A 258 30.78 5.23 -3.07
N LYS A 259 30.86 6.55 -3.33
CA LYS A 259 31.72 7.45 -2.55
C LYS A 259 31.28 7.60 -1.09
N ALA A 260 29.98 7.74 -0.84
CA ALA A 260 29.44 7.86 0.52
C ALA A 260 29.59 6.55 1.33
N GLU A 261 29.38 5.40 0.70
CA GLU A 261 29.64 4.08 1.30
C GLU A 261 31.13 3.92 1.64
N MET A 262 32.04 4.31 0.75
CA MET A 262 33.48 4.32 1.03
C MET A 262 33.85 5.26 2.20
N GLU A 263 33.27 6.45 2.28
CA GLU A 263 33.50 7.41 3.37
C GLU A 263 32.95 6.91 4.72
N LEU A 264 31.78 6.26 4.74
CA LEU A 264 31.22 5.58 5.93
C LEU A 264 32.08 4.38 6.38
N THR A 265 32.65 3.64 5.44
CA THR A 265 33.55 2.51 5.74
C THR A 265 34.90 3.00 6.28
N LEU A 266 35.38 4.16 5.81
CA LEU A 266 36.62 4.80 6.30
C LEU A 266 36.46 5.42 7.70
N GLN A 267 35.28 5.94 8.05
CA GLN A 267 35.00 6.50 9.38
C GLN A 267 34.76 5.44 10.47
N THR A 268 34.50 4.19 10.10
CA THR A 268 34.24 3.08 11.03
C THR A 268 35.47 2.20 11.31
N LEU A 269 36.63 2.51 10.70
CA LEU A 269 37.90 1.87 11.07
C LEU A 269 38.41 2.46 12.39
N PRO A 270 38.56 1.65 13.47
CA PRO A 270 39.20 2.14 14.69
C PRO A 270 40.64 2.54 14.38
N SER A 271 41.02 3.75 14.77
CA SER A 271 42.40 4.21 14.74
C SER A 271 43.22 3.35 15.71
N LEU A 272 43.88 2.32 15.18
CA LEU A 272 44.93 1.60 15.87
C LEU A 272 46.16 2.50 15.99
N SER A 273 46.13 3.43 16.94
CA SER A 273 47.34 4.06 17.45
C SER A 273 48.05 3.04 18.37
N LEU A 274 48.92 2.23 17.78
CA LEU A 274 49.97 1.56 18.52
C LEU A 274 50.92 2.64 19.06
N LYS A 275 50.84 2.92 20.35
CA LYS A 275 51.96 3.52 21.08
C LYS A 275 52.77 2.36 21.68
N LEU A 276 54.00 2.25 21.20
CA LEU A 276 55.09 1.50 21.84
C LEU A 276 55.35 2.06 23.24
#